data_AF-A0A815STH7-F1
#
_entry.id   AF-A0A815STH7-F1
#
_cell.length_a   1.000
_cell.length_b   1.000
_cell.length_c   1.000
_cell.angle_alpha   90.00
_cell.angle_beta   90.00
_cell.angle_gamma   90.00
#
_symmetry.space_group_name_H-M   'P 1'
#
loop_
_entity.id
_entity.type
_entity.pdbx_description
1 polymer ?
#
loop_
_entity_poly.entity_id
_entity_poly.type
_entity_poly.pdbx_seq_one_letter_code
_entity_poly.pdbx_strand_id
1 'polypeptide(L)'
;MKMLKSNVVPELGGTSNPHPSETISAAPSWIDKLDMPSTKRLRIENSLTDKLTFEYQRLAWETSKKSIKSLVKQVNKSNLPIIIRQLLENNIVRSRGIFVRAIIKTQEKSPINTNVYAALICIINRKFPQIGELICKRLILSFRQTYKSNDKSNYLASAKFIAHLINQNILNEIIALQIVVSLLENPTDDSVELAIGFLKECFQKLLEVNPQGLDSVYSTLRNLLDKSSLNKTSQDMIETLFAVEKDQFKSHLS
;
A
#
# COMPACT_ATOMS: atom_id res chain seq x y z
N MET A 1 -83.79 14.87 20.82
CA MET A 1 -84.51 13.59 20.72
C MET A 1 -84.49 13.08 19.28
N LYS A 2 -83.48 12.27 18.92
CA LYS A 2 -83.52 11.29 17.83
C LYS A 2 -82.26 10.44 17.96
N MET A 3 -82.48 9.20 18.39
CA MET A 3 -81.47 8.18 18.59
C MET A 3 -80.89 7.75 17.24
N LEU A 4 -79.55 7.68 17.15
CA LEU A 4 -78.86 7.05 16.03
C LEU A 4 -78.74 5.55 16.30
N LYS A 5 -79.14 4.78 15.29
CA LYS A 5 -79.25 3.34 15.29
C LYS A 5 -77.88 2.67 15.38
N SER A 6 -77.82 1.65 16.23
CA SER A 6 -76.89 0.54 16.20
C SER A 6 -76.86 -0.12 14.82
N ASN A 7 -75.66 -0.35 14.27
CA ASN A 7 -75.45 -1.42 13.30
C ASN A 7 -74.24 -2.25 13.72
N VAL A 8 -74.53 -3.53 13.88
CA VAL A 8 -73.64 -4.65 14.17
C VAL A 8 -72.68 -4.85 13.00
N VAL A 9 -71.39 -4.99 13.29
CA VAL A 9 -70.38 -5.49 12.35
C VAL A 9 -70.04 -6.92 12.77
N PRO A 10 -70.11 -7.93 11.89
CA PRO A 10 -69.67 -9.28 12.21
C PRO A 10 -68.15 -9.40 12.09
N GLU A 11 -67.52 -9.96 13.12
CA GLU A 11 -66.15 -10.48 13.07
C GLU A 11 -66.06 -11.62 12.06
N LEU A 12 -65.17 -11.51 11.06
CA LEU A 12 -64.57 -12.69 10.41
C LEU A 12 -63.19 -12.33 9.83
N GLY A 13 -62.16 -13.00 10.37
CA GLY A 13 -61.02 -13.50 9.60
C GLY A 13 -59.92 -12.50 9.23
N GLY A 14 -59.04 -12.19 10.18
CA GLY A 14 -57.73 -11.62 9.88
C GLY A 14 -56.82 -12.65 9.20
N THR A 15 -56.59 -12.52 7.89
CA THR A 15 -55.43 -13.11 7.22
C THR A 15 -54.40 -12.02 7.00
N SER A 16 -53.63 -11.70 8.04
CA SER A 16 -52.38 -10.98 7.87
C SER A 16 -51.41 -11.91 7.16
N ASN A 17 -51.17 -11.68 5.86
CA ASN A 17 -50.02 -12.24 5.17
C ASN A 17 -48.76 -11.87 5.98
N PRO A 18 -47.99 -12.84 6.49
CA PRO A 18 -46.69 -12.50 7.05
C PRO A 18 -45.81 -11.99 5.91
N HIS A 19 -45.27 -10.78 6.09
CA HIS A 19 -44.11 -10.31 5.34
C HIS A 19 -43.08 -11.46 5.28
N PRO A 20 -42.44 -11.70 4.13
CA PRO A 20 -41.55 -12.84 3.97
C PRO A 20 -40.48 -12.76 5.05
N SER A 21 -40.47 -13.78 5.91
CA SER A 21 -39.43 -14.04 6.89
C SER A 21 -38.09 -13.71 6.25
N GLU A 22 -37.38 -12.73 6.82
CA GLU A 22 -35.97 -12.52 6.53
C GLU A 22 -35.31 -13.89 6.60
N THR A 23 -34.95 -14.43 5.43
CA THR A 23 -34.13 -15.63 5.33
C THR A 23 -32.98 -15.43 6.29
N ILE A 24 -32.92 -16.28 7.33
CA ILE A 24 -31.81 -16.35 8.27
C ILE A 24 -30.55 -16.27 7.43
N SER A 25 -29.87 -15.13 7.48
CA SER A 25 -28.71 -14.84 6.67
C SER A 25 -27.72 -15.96 6.92
N ALA A 26 -27.51 -16.82 5.90
CA ALA A 26 -26.55 -17.91 5.97
C ALA A 26 -25.23 -17.37 6.54
N ALA A 27 -24.58 -18.19 7.38
CA ALA A 27 -23.29 -17.85 7.97
C ALA A 27 -22.36 -17.27 6.87
N PRO A 28 -21.71 -16.12 7.09
CA PRO A 28 -20.87 -15.51 6.07
C PRO A 28 -19.84 -16.51 5.53
N SER A 29 -19.72 -16.64 4.19
CA SER A 29 -18.90 -17.66 3.52
C SER A 29 -17.39 -17.61 3.82
N TRP A 30 -16.94 -16.65 4.62
CA TRP A 30 -15.57 -16.56 5.12
C TRP A 30 -15.34 -17.38 6.40
N ILE A 31 -16.41 -17.77 7.12
CA ILE A 31 -16.32 -18.59 8.34
C ILE A 31 -15.73 -19.98 8.02
N ASP A 32 -16.06 -20.53 6.85
CA ASP A 32 -15.53 -21.82 6.39
C ASP A 32 -14.01 -21.81 6.15
N LYS A 33 -13.45 -20.62 5.86
CA LYS A 33 -12.02 -20.43 5.54
C LYS A 33 -11.15 -20.23 6.79
N LEU A 34 -11.73 -20.27 8.00
CA LEU A 34 -11.02 -20.08 9.26
C LEU A 34 -10.45 -21.39 9.81
N ASP A 35 -9.15 -21.45 10.03
CA ASP A 35 -8.49 -22.54 10.76
C ASP A 35 -8.87 -22.51 12.26
N MET A 36 -9.96 -23.19 12.62
CA MET A 36 -10.52 -23.30 13.97
C MET A 36 -11.26 -24.65 14.13
N PRO A 37 -11.29 -25.24 15.34
CA PRO A 37 -11.99 -26.51 15.59
C PRO A 37 -13.48 -26.44 15.23
N SER A 38 -14.02 -27.52 14.66
CA SER A 38 -15.41 -27.63 14.18
C SER A 38 -16.46 -27.31 15.24
N THR A 39 -16.22 -27.67 16.50
CA THR A 39 -17.09 -27.33 17.64
C THR A 39 -17.15 -25.83 17.94
N LYS A 40 -16.03 -25.12 17.72
CA LYS A 40 -15.97 -23.67 17.88
C LYS A 40 -16.63 -22.96 16.70
N ARG A 41 -16.50 -23.50 15.48
CA ARG A 41 -17.20 -22.98 14.29
C ARG A 41 -18.72 -23.07 14.42
N LEU A 42 -19.25 -24.24 14.78
CA LEU A 42 -20.69 -24.44 14.95
C LEU A 42 -21.30 -23.53 16.03
N ARG A 43 -20.59 -23.31 17.14
CA ARG A 43 -21.03 -22.36 18.18
C ARG A 43 -21.09 -20.94 17.67
N ILE A 44 -20.11 -20.56 16.86
CA ILE A 44 -19.99 -19.24 16.24
C ILE A 44 -21.07 -19.08 15.17
N GLU A 45 -21.26 -20.04 14.26
CA GLU A 45 -22.33 -20.02 13.25
C GLU A 45 -23.72 -19.87 13.89
N ASN A 46 -23.96 -20.57 15.01
CA ASN A 46 -25.22 -20.48 15.74
C ASN A 46 -25.37 -19.19 16.57
N SER A 47 -24.27 -18.51 16.93
CA SER A 47 -24.30 -17.26 17.72
C SER A 47 -24.15 -15.99 16.88
N LEU A 48 -23.79 -16.09 15.60
CA LEU A 48 -23.41 -14.99 14.72
C LEU A 48 -24.47 -14.56 13.70
N THR A 49 -25.74 -14.47 14.11
CA THR A 49 -26.77 -13.80 13.30
C THR A 49 -26.65 -12.28 13.37
N ASP A 50 -26.14 -11.73 14.48
CA ASP A 50 -25.98 -10.29 14.68
C ASP A 50 -24.54 -9.80 14.43
N LYS A 51 -24.39 -9.03 13.34
CA LYS A 51 -23.14 -8.40 12.89
C LYS A 51 -22.62 -7.33 13.86
N LEU A 52 -23.44 -6.85 14.79
CA LEU A 52 -23.08 -5.83 15.77
C LEU A 52 -22.37 -6.41 17.00
N THR A 53 -22.49 -7.72 17.24
CA THR A 53 -21.84 -8.35 18.39
C THR A 53 -20.32 -8.19 18.36
N PHE A 54 -19.72 -7.97 19.52
CA PHE A 54 -18.27 -7.82 19.66
C PHE A 54 -17.52 -9.04 19.11
N GLU A 55 -18.04 -10.25 19.36
CA GLU A 55 -17.43 -11.50 18.91
C GLU A 55 -17.42 -11.61 17.38
N TYR A 56 -18.54 -11.28 16.72
CA TYR A 56 -18.63 -11.21 15.25
C TYR A 56 -17.56 -10.27 14.70
N GLN A 57 -17.54 -9.04 15.21
CA GLN A 57 -16.67 -7.99 14.70
C GLN A 57 -15.19 -8.32 14.89
N ARG A 58 -14.84 -8.91 16.05
CA ARG A 58 -13.47 -9.35 16.33
C ARG A 58 -13.04 -10.48 15.41
N LEU A 59 -13.92 -11.47 15.20
CA LEU A 59 -13.64 -12.60 14.31
C LEU A 59 -13.49 -12.13 12.86
N ALA A 60 -14.44 -11.31 12.37
CA ALA A 60 -14.38 -10.72 11.03
C ALA A 60 -13.11 -9.89 10.82
N TRP A 61 -12.69 -9.12 11.83
CA TRP A 61 -11.45 -8.35 11.79
C TRP A 61 -10.21 -9.24 11.70
N GLU A 62 -10.09 -10.28 12.52
CA GLU A 62 -8.95 -11.20 12.47
C GLU A 62 -8.90 -11.99 11.16
N THR A 63 -10.05 -12.40 10.61
CA THR A 63 -10.13 -13.02 9.28
C THR A 63 -9.64 -12.08 8.19
N SER A 64 -10.17 -10.85 8.14
CA SER A 64 -9.74 -9.82 7.17
C SER A 64 -8.24 -9.56 7.27
N LYS A 65 -7.71 -9.44 8.49
CA LYS A 65 -6.28 -9.24 8.76
C LYS A 65 -5.41 -10.39 8.25
N LYS A 66 -5.83 -11.65 8.44
CA LYS A 66 -5.11 -12.84 7.92
C LYS A 66 -5.17 -12.89 6.40
N SER A 67 -6.36 -12.71 5.83
CA SER A 67 -6.63 -12.66 4.39
C SER A 67 -5.72 -11.64 3.69
N ILE A 68 -5.78 -10.37 4.10
CA ILE A 68 -4.98 -9.29 3.51
C ILE A 68 -3.47 -9.59 3.60
N LYS A 69 -2.98 -10.07 4.75
CA LYS A 69 -1.56 -10.41 4.91
C LYS A 69 -1.14 -11.57 4.00
N SER A 70 -2.00 -12.56 3.80
CA SER A 70 -1.72 -13.68 2.91
C SER A 70 -1.66 -13.22 1.45
N LEU A 71 -2.66 -12.45 1.02
CA LEU A 71 -2.74 -11.91 -0.35
C LEU A 71 -1.52 -11.06 -0.70
N VAL A 72 -1.11 -10.17 0.20
CA VAL A 72 0.07 -9.31 -0.02
C VAL A 72 1.36 -10.12 -0.16
N LYS A 73 1.53 -11.20 0.60
CA LYS A 73 2.73 -12.05 0.53
C LYS A 73 2.82 -12.87 -0.76
N GLN A 74 1.68 -13.18 -1.38
CA GLN A 74 1.59 -14.04 -2.55
C GLN A 74 1.68 -13.25 -3.87
N VAL A 75 1.66 -11.92 -3.81
CA VAL A 75 1.61 -11.09 -5.01
C VAL A 75 2.87 -11.23 -5.85
N ASN A 76 2.69 -11.41 -7.16
CA ASN A 76 3.74 -11.47 -8.16
C ASN A 76 3.22 -10.90 -9.49
N LYS A 77 4.10 -10.83 -10.50
CA LYS A 77 3.77 -10.25 -11.81
C LYS A 77 2.60 -10.96 -12.51
N SER A 78 2.48 -12.29 -12.38
CA SER A 78 1.47 -13.07 -13.11
C SER A 78 0.11 -13.11 -12.42
N ASN A 79 0.05 -13.05 -11.09
CA ASN A 79 -1.19 -13.17 -10.33
C ASN A 79 -1.77 -11.82 -9.86
N LEU A 80 -1.11 -10.70 -10.13
CA LEU A 80 -1.52 -9.37 -9.67
C LEU A 80 -3.01 -9.05 -9.92
N PRO A 81 -3.60 -9.31 -11.11
CA PRO A 81 -5.02 -9.04 -11.34
C PRO A 81 -5.96 -9.87 -10.45
N ILE A 82 -5.59 -11.12 -10.15
CA ILE A 82 -6.37 -12.03 -9.30
C ILE A 82 -6.30 -11.56 -7.85
N ILE A 83 -5.09 -11.25 -7.36
CA ILE A 83 -4.86 -10.74 -6.01
C ILE A 83 -5.66 -9.45 -5.77
N ILE A 84 -5.71 -8.55 -6.76
CA ILE A 84 -6.48 -7.30 -6.65
C ILE A 84 -7.96 -7.57 -6.47
N ARG A 85 -8.56 -8.47 -7.26
CA ARG A 85 -9.99 -8.80 -7.13
C ARG A 85 -10.28 -9.36 -5.74
N GLN A 86 -9.50 -10.33 -5.28
CA GLN A 86 -9.64 -10.92 -3.95
C GLN A 86 -9.42 -9.89 -2.83
N LEU A 87 -8.49 -8.98 -3.01
CA LEU A 87 -8.23 -7.92 -2.04
C LEU A 87 -9.41 -6.94 -1.93
N LEU A 88 -10.08 -6.64 -3.05
CA LEU A 88 -11.26 -5.77 -3.10
C LEU A 88 -12.54 -6.42 -2.54
N GLU A 89 -12.60 -7.75 -2.47
CA GLU A 89 -13.65 -8.45 -1.72
C GLU A 89 -13.54 -8.22 -0.21
N ASN A 90 -12.35 -7.87 0.28
CA ASN A 90 -12.13 -7.51 1.68
C ASN A 90 -12.42 -6.01 1.88
N ASN A 91 -12.91 -5.63 3.07
CA ASN A 91 -13.08 -4.21 3.42
C ASN A 91 -11.73 -3.55 3.71
N ILE A 92 -10.99 -3.21 2.65
CA ILE A 92 -9.66 -2.62 2.72
C ILE A 92 -9.68 -1.20 3.29
N VAL A 93 -10.81 -0.49 3.23
CA VAL A 93 -10.96 0.84 3.85
C VAL A 93 -10.91 0.72 5.37
N ARG A 94 -11.67 -0.23 5.95
CA ARG A 94 -11.62 -0.55 7.38
C ARG A 94 -10.24 -1.06 7.78
N SER A 95 -9.63 -1.91 6.95
CA SER A 95 -8.34 -2.54 7.24
C SER A 95 -7.12 -1.80 6.64
N ARG A 96 -7.26 -0.53 6.25
CA ARG A 96 -6.20 0.25 5.55
C ARG A 96 -4.86 0.24 6.29
N GLY A 97 -4.92 0.36 7.62
CA GLY A 97 -3.72 0.34 8.46
C GLY A 97 -2.99 -1.00 8.47
N ILE A 98 -3.73 -2.11 8.35
CA ILE A 98 -3.17 -3.47 8.23
C ILE A 98 -2.57 -3.65 6.85
N PHE A 99 -3.29 -3.27 5.81
CA PHE A 99 -2.85 -3.39 4.43
C PHE A 99 -1.53 -2.64 4.19
N VAL A 100 -1.48 -1.35 4.54
CA VAL A 100 -0.27 -0.53 4.37
C VAL A 100 0.92 -1.13 5.13
N ARG A 101 0.70 -1.57 6.38
CA ARG A 101 1.75 -2.20 7.18
C ARG A 101 2.20 -3.53 6.58
N ALA A 102 1.28 -4.33 6.04
CA ALA A 102 1.60 -5.60 5.42
C ALA A 102 2.46 -5.39 4.17
N ILE A 103 2.11 -4.42 3.31
CA ILE A 103 2.88 -4.11 2.11
C ILE A 103 4.29 -3.63 2.47
N ILE A 104 4.44 -2.61 3.31
CA ILE A 104 5.76 -2.07 3.69
C ILE A 104 6.65 -3.20 4.23
N LYS A 105 6.14 -3.99 5.18
CA LYS A 105 6.92 -5.11 5.77
C LYS A 105 7.24 -6.23 4.80
N THR A 106 6.42 -6.44 3.77
CA THR A 106 6.66 -7.51 2.79
C THR A 106 7.66 -7.03 1.74
N GLN A 107 7.59 -5.75 1.35
CA GLN A 107 8.56 -5.12 0.47
C GLN A 107 9.94 -5.01 1.14
N GLU A 108 10.03 -4.62 2.41
CA GLU A 108 11.29 -4.61 3.19
C GLU A 108 12.00 -5.97 3.18
N LYS A 109 11.22 -7.06 3.24
CA LYS A 109 11.75 -8.44 3.18
C LYS A 109 12.08 -8.91 1.77
N SER A 110 11.51 -8.29 0.74
CA SER A 110 11.68 -8.70 -0.65
C SER A 110 11.71 -7.48 -1.60
N PRO A 111 12.77 -6.67 -1.56
CA PRO A 111 12.88 -5.45 -2.38
C PRO A 111 12.93 -5.74 -3.89
N ILE A 112 13.23 -6.97 -4.29
CA ILE A 112 13.25 -7.39 -5.71
C ILE A 112 11.87 -7.26 -6.38
N ASN A 113 10.79 -7.39 -5.62
CA ASN A 113 9.41 -7.31 -6.13
C ASN A 113 8.79 -5.91 -5.95
N THR A 114 9.60 -4.88 -5.74
CA THR A 114 9.10 -3.52 -5.44
C THR A 114 8.23 -2.95 -6.55
N ASN A 115 8.56 -3.21 -7.82
CA ASN A 115 7.71 -2.84 -8.96
C ASN A 115 6.30 -3.46 -8.88
N VAL A 116 6.18 -4.72 -8.46
CA VAL A 116 4.87 -5.39 -8.28
C VAL A 116 4.06 -4.75 -7.17
N TYR A 117 4.69 -4.46 -6.02
CA TYR A 117 4.02 -3.79 -4.91
C TYR A 117 3.58 -2.36 -5.29
N ALA A 118 4.40 -1.62 -6.04
CA ALA A 118 4.05 -0.30 -6.54
C ALA A 118 2.86 -0.34 -7.52
N ALA A 119 2.82 -1.33 -8.43
CA ALA A 119 1.69 -1.55 -9.34
C ALA A 119 0.40 -1.88 -8.58
N LEU A 120 0.47 -2.74 -7.55
CA LEU A 120 -0.66 -3.03 -6.66
C LEU A 120 -1.18 -1.75 -6.00
N ILE A 121 -0.29 -0.92 -5.44
CA ILE A 121 -0.67 0.34 -4.80
C ILE A 121 -1.26 1.31 -5.83
N CYS A 122 -0.73 1.40 -7.04
CA CYS A 122 -1.25 2.27 -8.10
C CYS A 122 -2.74 1.99 -8.35
N ILE A 123 -3.10 0.70 -8.49
CA ILE A 123 -4.48 0.29 -8.74
C ILE A 123 -5.37 0.55 -7.52
N ILE A 124 -4.87 0.31 -6.31
CA ILE A 124 -5.60 0.62 -5.07
C ILE A 124 -5.76 2.13 -4.89
N ASN A 125 -4.75 2.94 -5.18
CA ASN A 125 -4.75 4.40 -5.07
C ASN A 125 -5.80 5.01 -5.98
N ARG A 126 -5.95 4.49 -7.21
CA ARG A 126 -7.00 4.92 -8.15
C ARG A 126 -8.42 4.73 -7.58
N LYS A 127 -8.65 3.73 -6.72
CA LYS A 127 -9.95 3.47 -6.09
C LYS A 127 -10.10 4.14 -4.72
N PHE A 128 -9.02 4.19 -3.95
CA PHE A 128 -8.99 4.65 -2.56
C PHE A 128 -7.75 5.53 -2.31
N PRO A 129 -7.76 6.80 -2.77
CA PRO A 129 -6.61 7.71 -2.65
C PRO A 129 -6.09 7.87 -1.22
N GLN A 130 -6.98 7.83 -0.23
CA GLN A 130 -6.64 7.88 1.20
C GLN A 130 -5.72 6.74 1.66
N ILE A 131 -5.73 5.59 0.95
CA ILE A 131 -4.82 4.47 1.24
C ILE A 131 -3.45 4.75 0.63
N GLY A 132 -3.41 5.32 -0.58
CA GLY A 132 -2.18 5.81 -1.22
C GLY A 132 -1.47 6.85 -0.36
N GLU A 133 -2.20 7.87 0.08
CA GLU A 133 -1.69 8.89 0.99
C GLU A 133 -1.11 8.29 2.28
N LEU A 134 -1.82 7.33 2.88
CA LEU A 134 -1.39 6.68 4.12
C LEU A 134 -0.09 5.88 3.93
N ILE A 135 0.08 5.18 2.79
CA ILE A 135 1.32 4.45 2.53
C ILE A 135 2.49 5.39 2.29
N CYS A 136 2.28 6.46 1.51
CA CYS A 136 3.29 7.48 1.26
C CYS A 136 3.81 8.11 2.56
N LYS A 137 2.90 8.57 3.43
CA LYS A 137 3.27 9.16 4.72
C LYS A 137 4.08 8.20 5.60
N ARG A 138 3.63 6.94 5.70
CA ARG A 138 4.32 5.93 6.52
C ARG A 138 5.67 5.52 5.94
N LEU A 139 5.78 5.42 4.62
CA LEU A 139 7.01 5.04 3.96
C LEU A 139 8.09 6.13 4.09
N ILE A 140 7.72 7.41 3.92
CA ILE A 140 8.63 8.55 4.14
C ILE A 140 9.09 8.60 5.61
N LEU A 141 8.17 8.39 6.55
CA LEU A 141 8.54 8.31 7.98
C LEU A 141 9.47 7.14 8.26
N SER A 142 9.22 5.96 7.67
CA SER A 142 10.08 4.79 7.80
C SER A 142 11.49 5.06 7.27
N PHE A 143 11.59 5.66 6.09
CA PHE A 143 12.86 6.07 5.49
C PHE A 143 13.63 7.03 6.41
N ARG A 144 13.00 8.09 6.90
CA ARG A 144 13.64 9.07 7.80
C ARG A 144 14.12 8.42 9.10
N GLN A 145 13.33 7.54 9.69
CA GLN A 145 13.67 6.86 10.93
C GLN A 145 14.85 5.88 10.73
N THR A 146 14.79 5.06 9.69
CA THR A 146 15.82 4.06 9.37
C THR A 146 17.12 4.70 8.93
N TYR A 147 17.07 5.81 8.18
CA TYR A 147 18.24 6.61 7.83
C TYR A 147 18.90 7.24 9.07
N LYS A 148 18.12 7.84 9.97
CA LYS A 148 18.63 8.40 11.23
C LYS A 148 19.27 7.34 12.13
N SER A 149 18.72 6.13 12.14
CA SER A 149 19.26 4.99 12.89
C SER A 149 20.40 4.26 12.17
N ASN A 150 20.80 4.71 10.99
CA ASN A 150 21.82 4.09 10.14
C ASN A 150 21.54 2.61 9.79
N ASP A 151 20.27 2.25 9.62
CA ASP A 151 19.85 0.91 9.21
C ASP A 151 19.87 0.78 7.68
N LYS A 152 21.05 0.45 7.14
CA LYS A 152 21.33 0.42 5.70
C LYS A 152 20.34 -0.41 4.89
N SER A 153 20.02 -1.61 5.37
CA SER A 153 19.07 -2.49 4.67
C SER A 153 17.69 -1.84 4.53
N ASN A 154 17.17 -1.26 5.62
CA ASN A 154 15.81 -0.76 5.64
C ASN A 154 15.64 0.61 4.96
N TYR A 155 16.61 1.51 5.08
CA TYR A 155 16.51 2.78 4.34
C TYR A 155 16.69 2.57 2.84
N LEU A 156 17.54 1.62 2.39
CA LEU A 156 17.68 1.28 0.98
C LEU A 156 16.39 0.69 0.41
N ALA A 157 15.78 -0.25 1.14
CA ALA A 157 14.49 -0.83 0.75
C ALA A 157 13.40 0.24 0.66
N SER A 158 13.35 1.16 1.64
CA SER A 158 12.40 2.27 1.66
C SER A 158 12.62 3.26 0.52
N ALA A 159 13.88 3.63 0.24
CA ALA A 159 14.24 4.53 -0.85
C ALA A 159 13.85 3.94 -2.21
N LYS A 160 14.19 2.67 -2.46
CA LYS A 160 13.75 1.95 -3.67
C LYS A 160 12.23 1.96 -3.80
N PHE A 161 11.51 1.75 -2.70
CA PHE A 161 10.06 1.76 -2.74
C PHE A 161 9.48 3.15 -3.05
N ILE A 162 10.03 4.21 -2.46
CA ILE A 162 9.66 5.59 -2.78
C ILE A 162 9.87 5.87 -4.28
N ALA A 163 11.01 5.46 -4.84
CA ALA A 163 11.31 5.64 -6.27
C ALA A 163 10.26 4.98 -7.17
N HIS A 164 9.90 3.72 -6.90
CA HIS A 164 8.86 3.04 -7.68
C HIS A 164 7.46 3.67 -7.51
N LEU A 165 7.13 4.26 -6.35
CA LEU A 165 5.87 5.01 -6.19
C LEU A 165 5.85 6.30 -7.00
N ILE A 166 7.00 6.96 -7.15
CA ILE A 166 7.15 8.13 -8.04
C ILE A 166 6.98 7.72 -9.50
N ASN A 167 7.62 6.62 -9.92
CA ASN A 167 7.47 6.08 -11.28
C ASN A 167 6.02 5.77 -11.63
N GLN A 168 5.22 5.34 -10.65
CA GLN A 168 3.79 5.05 -10.80
C GLN A 168 2.87 6.27 -10.64
N ASN A 169 3.41 7.49 -10.52
CA ASN A 169 2.67 8.74 -10.27
C ASN A 169 1.82 8.74 -8.99
N ILE A 170 2.22 7.99 -7.97
CA ILE A 170 1.55 7.97 -6.66
C ILE A 170 2.14 9.07 -5.76
N LEU A 171 3.47 9.22 -5.79
CA LEU A 171 4.20 10.31 -5.18
C LEU A 171 4.64 11.32 -6.24
N ASN A 172 4.59 12.60 -5.90
CA ASN A 172 5.10 13.65 -6.76
C ASN A 172 6.64 13.63 -6.80
N GLU A 173 7.19 13.84 -7.99
CA GLU A 173 8.60 13.85 -8.33
C GLU A 173 9.44 14.87 -7.56
N ILE A 174 8.85 15.97 -7.07
CA ILE A 174 9.53 16.95 -6.22
C ILE A 174 10.06 16.28 -4.94
N ILE A 175 9.37 15.26 -4.41
CA ILE A 175 9.84 14.49 -3.26
C ILE A 175 11.15 13.78 -3.56
N ALA A 176 11.32 13.28 -4.80
CA ALA A 176 12.57 12.63 -5.21
C ALA A 176 13.74 13.61 -5.15
N LEU A 177 13.56 14.81 -5.73
CA LEU A 177 14.56 15.87 -5.73
C LEU A 177 14.90 16.33 -4.31
N GLN A 178 13.89 16.50 -3.45
CA GLN A 178 14.10 16.88 -2.05
C GLN A 178 14.91 15.84 -1.28
N ILE A 179 14.62 14.54 -1.48
CA ILE A 179 15.40 13.46 -0.86
C ILE A 179 16.85 13.53 -1.32
N VAL A 180 17.10 13.65 -2.63
CA VAL A 180 18.46 13.69 -3.18
C VAL A 180 19.23 14.91 -2.69
N VAL A 181 18.62 16.10 -2.74
CA VAL A 181 19.25 17.33 -2.25
C VAL A 181 19.59 17.21 -0.75
N SER A 182 18.69 16.64 0.06
CA SER A 182 18.94 16.43 1.48
C SER A 182 20.08 15.45 1.75
N LEU A 183 20.26 14.43 0.90
CA LEU A 183 21.38 13.49 1.01
C LEU A 183 22.71 14.13 0.60
N LEU A 184 22.69 15.06 -0.35
CA LEU A 184 23.89 15.71 -0.89
C LEU A 184 24.27 17.02 -0.17
N GLU A 185 23.47 17.49 0.80
CA GLU A 185 23.74 18.71 1.57
C GLU A 185 25.03 18.60 2.41
N ASN A 186 25.22 17.45 3.07
CA ASN A 186 26.44 17.11 3.81
C ASN A 186 26.91 15.71 3.39
N PRO A 187 27.60 15.60 2.23
CA PRO A 187 27.81 14.33 1.57
C PRO A 187 28.85 13.48 2.31
N THR A 188 28.41 12.30 2.72
CA THR A 188 29.24 11.15 3.11
C THR A 188 29.21 10.09 2.00
N ASP A 189 30.18 9.17 1.98
CA ASP A 189 30.20 8.08 0.99
C ASP A 189 28.89 7.28 0.94
N ASP A 190 28.31 6.93 2.10
CA ASP A 190 27.02 6.23 2.19
C ASP A 190 25.84 7.07 1.67
N SER A 191 25.82 8.37 1.96
CA SER A 191 24.76 9.26 1.48
C SER A 191 24.80 9.45 -0.04
N VAL A 192 26.01 9.49 -0.61
CA VAL A 192 26.25 9.58 -2.06
C VAL A 192 25.84 8.28 -2.74
N GLU A 193 26.24 7.13 -2.18
CA GLU A 193 25.81 5.81 -2.66
C GLU A 193 24.27 5.71 -2.69
N LEU A 194 23.61 6.10 -1.60
CA LEU A 194 22.16 6.10 -1.50
C LEU A 194 21.51 7.06 -2.51
N ALA A 195 22.03 8.28 -2.65
CA ALA A 195 21.50 9.28 -3.58
C ALA A 195 21.60 8.78 -5.03
N ILE A 196 22.74 8.21 -5.42
CA ILE A 196 22.95 7.66 -6.77
C ILE A 196 22.05 6.46 -7.02
N GLY A 197 21.97 5.53 -6.06
CA GLY A 197 21.08 4.37 -6.16
C GLY A 197 19.61 4.78 -6.30
N PHE A 198 19.16 5.74 -5.50
CA PHE A 198 17.79 6.26 -5.56
C PHE A 198 17.49 7.00 -6.87
N LEU A 199 18.43 7.83 -7.34
CA LEU A 199 18.31 8.51 -8.63
C LEU A 199 18.16 7.52 -9.77
N LYS A 200 18.99 6.47 -9.84
CA LYS A 200 18.91 5.45 -10.89
C LYS A 200 17.53 4.79 -10.97
N GLU A 201 16.88 4.55 -9.84
CA GLU A 201 15.55 3.92 -9.81
C GLU A 201 14.42 4.84 -10.31
N CYS A 202 14.54 6.17 -10.21
CA CYS A 202 13.51 7.12 -10.64
C CYS A 202 13.95 8.10 -11.75
N PHE A 203 15.13 7.89 -12.32
CA PHE A 203 15.77 8.81 -13.27
C PHE A 203 14.89 9.10 -14.48
N GLN A 204 14.39 8.05 -15.14
CA GLN A 204 13.57 8.19 -16.34
C GLN A 204 12.33 9.06 -16.07
N LYS A 205 11.70 8.86 -14.91
CA LYS A 205 10.53 9.63 -14.52
C LYS A 205 10.86 11.10 -14.27
N LEU A 206 12.01 11.37 -13.64
CA LEU A 206 12.49 12.73 -13.41
C LEU A 206 12.86 13.42 -14.72
N LEU A 207 13.50 12.71 -15.65
CA LEU A 207 13.85 13.24 -16.97
C LEU A 207 12.59 13.64 -17.77
N GLU A 208 11.55 12.82 -17.70
CA GLU A 208 10.28 13.09 -18.39
C GLU A 208 9.49 14.27 -17.81
N VAL A 209 9.51 14.45 -16.49
CA VAL A 209 8.61 15.40 -15.80
C VAL A 209 9.33 16.67 -15.35
N ASN A 210 10.58 16.57 -14.90
CA ASN A 210 11.34 17.69 -14.34
C ASN A 210 12.84 17.61 -14.69
N PRO A 211 13.22 17.81 -15.97
CA PRO A 211 14.61 17.77 -16.40
C PRO A 211 15.46 18.87 -15.76
N GLN A 212 14.89 20.06 -15.50
CA GLN A 212 15.63 21.16 -14.84
C GLN A 212 16.04 20.82 -13.40
N GLY A 213 15.16 20.16 -12.65
CA GLY A 213 15.48 19.68 -11.31
C GLY A 213 16.60 18.63 -11.33
N LEU A 214 16.60 17.77 -12.34
CA LEU A 214 17.64 16.78 -12.56
C LEU A 214 18.99 17.44 -12.91
N ASP A 215 19.00 18.43 -13.81
CA ASP A 215 20.20 19.20 -14.17
C ASP A 215 20.85 19.86 -12.95
N SER A 216 20.04 20.37 -12.02
CA SER A 216 20.52 20.93 -10.76
C SER A 216 21.21 19.89 -9.89
N VAL A 217 20.64 18.68 -9.79
CA VAL A 217 21.25 17.56 -9.04
C VAL A 217 22.58 17.16 -9.67
N TYR A 218 22.64 17.03 -10.99
CA TYR A 218 23.87 16.68 -11.71
C TYR A 218 24.96 17.75 -11.54
N SER A 219 24.57 19.02 -11.54
CA SER A 219 25.50 20.13 -11.26
C SER A 219 26.07 20.05 -9.83
N THR A 220 25.26 19.69 -8.84
CA THR A 220 25.74 19.43 -7.48
C THR A 220 26.73 18.27 -7.45
N LEU A 221 26.42 17.15 -8.12
CA LEU A 221 27.33 15.99 -8.19
C LEU A 221 28.67 16.32 -8.87
N ARG A 222 28.67 17.14 -9.94
CA ARG A 222 29.92 17.62 -10.58
C ARG A 222 30.76 18.45 -9.60
N ASN A 223 30.14 19.39 -8.90
CA ASN A 223 30.83 20.18 -7.88
C ASN A 223 31.42 19.31 -6.76
N LEU A 224 30.80 18.17 -6.44
CA LEU A 224 31.36 17.22 -5.47
C LEU A 224 32.60 16.53 -6.02
N LEU A 225 32.62 16.09 -7.29
CA LEU A 225 33.83 15.52 -7.88
C LEU A 225 35.02 16.51 -7.85
N ASP A 226 34.77 17.78 -8.15
CA ASP A 226 35.82 18.81 -8.22
C ASP A 226 36.38 19.21 -6.83
N LYS A 227 35.54 19.16 -5.79
CA LYS A 227 35.86 19.70 -4.46
C LYS A 227 36.28 18.64 -3.43
N SER A 228 36.00 17.36 -3.67
CA SER A 228 35.78 16.45 -2.53
C SER A 228 36.97 15.57 -2.11
N SER A 229 37.00 15.39 -0.79
CA SER A 229 37.63 14.32 -0.02
C SER A 229 36.83 12.99 -0.06
N LEU A 230 36.03 12.75 -1.11
CA LEU A 230 35.30 11.49 -1.28
C LEU A 230 36.27 10.35 -1.59
N ASN A 231 35.90 9.14 -1.18
CA ASN A 231 36.70 7.97 -1.55
C ASN A 231 36.58 7.67 -3.06
N LYS A 232 37.52 6.89 -3.59
CA LYS A 232 37.55 6.57 -5.03
C LYS A 232 36.28 5.85 -5.49
N THR A 233 35.71 4.99 -4.64
CA THR A 233 34.46 4.26 -4.93
C THR A 233 33.28 5.21 -5.19
N SER A 234 33.09 6.22 -4.33
CA SER A 234 32.03 7.22 -4.46
C SER A 234 32.22 8.06 -5.73
N GLN A 235 33.46 8.42 -6.04
CA GLN A 235 33.78 9.12 -7.30
C GLN A 235 33.42 8.26 -8.53
N ASP A 236 33.84 6.99 -8.53
CA ASP A 236 33.55 6.05 -9.62
C ASP A 236 32.03 5.83 -9.81
N MET A 237 31.25 5.86 -8.71
CA MET A 237 29.78 5.78 -8.79
C MET A 237 29.16 7.01 -9.47
N ILE A 238 29.68 8.22 -9.21
CA ILE A 238 29.21 9.45 -9.86
C ILE A 238 29.59 9.43 -11.34
N GLU A 239 30.82 9.05 -11.68
CA GLU A 239 31.27 8.93 -13.06
C GLU A 239 30.42 7.91 -13.83
N THR A 240 30.15 6.75 -13.21
CA THR A 240 29.26 5.73 -13.77
C THR A 240 27.86 6.30 -14.01
N LEU A 241 27.32 7.11 -13.09
CA LEU A 241 26.01 7.74 -13.27
C LEU A 241 26.00 8.66 -14.50
N PHE A 242 27.05 9.48 -14.70
CA PHE A 242 27.17 10.37 -15.87
C PHE A 242 27.34 9.61 -17.18
N ALA A 243 27.95 8.42 -17.16
CA ALA A 243 28.00 7.56 -18.34
C ALA A 243 26.60 7.05 -18.72
N VAL A 244 25.81 6.59 -17.74
CA VAL A 244 24.46 6.07 -18.00
C VAL A 244 23.48 7.18 -18.45
N GLU A 245 23.65 8.42 -17.98
CA GLU A 245 22.93 9.60 -18.46
C GLU A 245 23.10 9.79 -19.98
N LYS A 246 24.34 9.69 -20.47
CA LYS A 246 24.66 9.86 -21.90
C LYS A 246 23.99 8.80 -22.78
N ASP A 247 23.80 7.60 -22.25
CA ASP A 247 23.12 6.48 -22.93
C ASP A 247 21.59 6.54 -22.82
N GLN A 248 21.03 7.59 -22.19
CA GLN A 248 19.60 7.75 -21.91
C GLN A 248 18.97 6.57 -21.16
N PHE A 249 19.71 5.87 -20.30
CA PHE A 249 19.18 4.80 -19.43
C PHE A 249 18.38 3.68 -20.14
N LYS A 250 18.66 3.39 -21.43
CA LYS A 250 17.92 2.38 -22.22
C LYS A 250 17.89 0.97 -21.61
N SER A 251 18.83 0.63 -20.72
CA SER A 251 18.96 -0.69 -20.07
C SER A 251 18.19 -0.84 -18.75
N HIS A 252 17.63 0.25 -18.18
CA HIS A 252 16.99 0.23 -16.86
C HIS A 252 15.45 0.20 -16.88
N LEU A 253 14.82 -0.06 -18.04
CA LEU A 253 13.38 -0.37 -18.10
C LEU A 253 13.11 -1.77 -17.53
N SER A 254 12.79 -1.88 -16.23
CA SER A 254 12.37 -3.16 -15.61
C SER A 254 11.28 -3.04 -14.55
#